data_AF-A0A7S2MD70-F1
#
_entry.id   AF-A0A7S2MD70-F1
#
_cell.length_a   1.000
_cell.length_b   1.000
_cell.length_c   1.000
_cell.angle_alpha   90.00
_cell.angle_beta   90.00
_cell.angle_gamma   90.00
#
_symmetry.space_group_name_H-M   'P 1'
#
loop_
_entity.id
_entity.type
_entity.pdbx_description
1 polymer ?
#
loop_
_entity_poly.entity_id
_entity_poly.type
_entity_poly.pdbx_seq_one_letter_code
_entity_poly.pdbx_strand_id
1 'polypeptide(L)'
;MGQLAVLLGSSDGKLSRYMDGQIEKKCAIQTSSLFTLLPKMNHSCDPNAEVCGHNFVDCLVDVVALRQIDVGEEITISYINVGRNAGKSSTDKVRRMRELQARYLFLCDCERCQ
;
A
#
# COMPACT_ATOMS: atom_id res chain seq x y z
N MET A 1 -21.82 18.28 21.08
CA MET A 1 -21.80 17.85 19.65
C MET A 1 -21.30 18.94 18.72
N GLY A 2 -21.83 20.18 18.75
CA GLY A 2 -21.39 21.26 17.85
C GLY A 2 -19.90 21.64 17.93
N GLN A 3 -19.30 21.64 19.12
CA GLN A 3 -17.87 21.93 19.30
C GLN A 3 -16.95 20.90 18.62
N LEU A 4 -17.31 19.60 18.67
CA LEU A 4 -16.54 18.54 18.03
C LEU A 4 -16.59 18.69 16.50
N ALA A 5 -17.76 18.99 15.95
CA ALA A 5 -17.92 19.21 14.52
C ALA A 5 -17.07 20.40 14.02
N VAL A 6 -17.06 21.52 14.75
CA VAL A 6 -16.22 22.68 14.43
C VAL A 6 -14.74 22.33 14.52
N LEU A 7 -14.30 21.60 15.55
CA LEU A 7 -12.93 21.12 15.68
C LEU A 7 -12.49 20.26 14.47
N LEU A 8 -13.42 19.46 13.95
CA LEU A 8 -13.24 18.61 12.77
C LEU A 8 -13.35 19.36 11.44
N GLY A 9 -13.62 20.67 11.46
CA GLY A 9 -13.61 21.54 10.27
C GLY A 9 -14.99 21.88 9.72
N SER A 10 -16.07 21.61 10.46
CA SER A 10 -17.42 22.06 10.09
C SER A 10 -17.59 23.56 10.36
N SER A 11 -18.15 24.29 9.40
CA SER A 11 -18.49 25.71 9.54
C SER A 11 -19.86 25.95 10.18
N ASP A 12 -20.78 24.97 10.11
CA ASP A 12 -22.15 25.07 10.63
C ASP A 12 -22.36 24.24 11.92
N GLY A 13 -21.29 23.65 12.45
CA GLY A 13 -21.33 22.80 13.63
C GLY A 13 -22.00 21.45 13.42
N LYS A 14 -22.19 21.01 12.16
CA LYS A 14 -22.73 19.69 11.80
C LYS A 14 -21.71 18.86 11.02
N LEU A 15 -21.68 17.57 11.30
CA LEU A 15 -20.92 16.60 10.51
C LEU A 15 -21.74 16.13 9.32
N SER A 16 -21.08 15.92 8.18
CA SER A 16 -21.71 15.43 6.96
C SER A 16 -20.84 14.35 6.30
N ARG A 17 -21.43 13.59 5.37
CA ARG A 17 -20.74 12.50 4.65
C ARG A 17 -19.60 12.96 3.73
N TYR A 18 -19.52 14.25 3.37
CA TYR A 18 -18.41 14.77 2.57
C TYR A 18 -17.17 15.09 3.42
N MET A 19 -17.26 14.97 4.75
CA MET A 19 -16.19 15.29 5.68
C MET A 19 -15.33 14.07 6.06
N ASP A 20 -15.63 12.88 5.56
CA ASP A 20 -14.95 11.64 5.93
C ASP A 20 -13.42 11.76 5.79
N GLY A 21 -12.90 12.35 4.70
CA GLY A 21 -11.47 12.56 4.53
C GLY A 21 -10.83 13.58 5.50
N GLN A 22 -11.59 14.58 5.96
CA GLN A 22 -11.13 15.54 6.98
C GLN A 22 -11.10 14.88 8.37
N ILE A 23 -12.11 14.07 8.67
CA ILE A 23 -12.21 13.31 9.92
C ILE A 23 -11.10 12.27 9.95
N GLU A 24 -10.89 11.52 8.87
CA GLU A 24 -9.80 10.57 8.75
C GLU A 24 -8.45 11.26 8.98
N LYS A 25 -8.18 12.39 8.32
CA LYS A 25 -6.92 13.11 8.52
C LYS A 25 -6.68 13.59 9.97
N LYS A 26 -7.74 13.95 10.70
CA LYS A 26 -7.64 14.51 12.06
C LYS A 26 -7.79 13.48 13.18
N CYS A 27 -8.48 12.38 12.92
CA CYS A 27 -8.90 11.41 13.93
C CYS A 27 -8.48 9.98 13.59
N ALA A 28 -8.03 9.68 12.37
CA ALA A 28 -7.50 8.36 12.08
C ALA A 28 -6.29 8.11 12.97
N ILE A 29 -6.42 7.07 13.78
CA ILE A 29 -5.31 6.53 14.53
C ILE A 29 -4.47 5.76 13.52
N GLN A 30 -3.16 6.07 13.44
CA GLN A 30 -2.25 5.22 12.68
C GLN A 30 -2.16 3.87 13.36
N THR A 31 -2.78 2.86 12.77
CA THR A 31 -2.75 1.48 13.24
C THR A 31 -1.81 0.66 12.37
N SER A 32 -1.10 -0.28 12.98
CA SER A 32 -0.37 -1.33 12.28
C SER A 32 -1.03 -2.68 12.57
N SER A 33 -1.20 -3.50 11.53
CA SER A 33 -1.90 -4.78 11.61
C SER A 33 -1.06 -5.89 10.98
N LEU A 34 -1.22 -7.11 11.48
CA LEU A 34 -0.58 -8.31 10.93
C LEU A 34 -1.62 -9.20 10.27
N PHE A 35 -1.49 -9.40 8.96
CA PHE A 35 -2.33 -10.29 8.17
C PHE A 35 -1.54 -11.54 7.85
N THR A 36 -1.88 -12.68 8.43
CA THR A 36 -1.02 -13.88 8.43
C THR A 36 -0.72 -14.46 7.05
N LEU A 37 -1.55 -14.17 6.05
CA LEU A 37 -1.34 -14.60 4.67
C LEU A 37 -0.45 -13.64 3.86
N LEU A 38 -0.45 -12.34 4.16
CA LEU A 38 0.31 -11.35 3.39
C LEU A 38 1.83 -11.64 3.37
N PRO A 39 2.49 -11.97 4.50
CA PRO A 39 3.92 -12.26 4.52
C PRO A 39 4.35 -13.50 3.74
N LYS A 40 3.41 -14.29 3.19
CA LYS A 40 3.71 -15.47 2.38
C LYS A 40 3.91 -15.13 0.89
N MET A 41 3.48 -13.94 0.44
CA MET A 41 3.63 -13.52 -0.95
C MET A 41 4.96 -12.82 -1.12
N ASN A 42 5.79 -13.31 -2.05
CA ASN A 42 7.10 -12.75 -2.30
C ASN A 42 7.05 -11.41 -3.06
N HIS A 43 8.21 -10.76 -3.09
CA HIS A 43 8.38 -9.49 -3.78
C HIS A 43 8.67 -9.66 -5.28
N SER A 44 7.99 -8.86 -6.11
CA SER A 44 8.48 -8.49 -7.44
C SER A 44 8.42 -6.98 -7.62
N CYS A 45 9.41 -6.42 -8.34
CA CYS A 45 9.30 -5.02 -8.80
C CYS A 45 8.27 -4.87 -9.94
N ASP A 46 7.90 -5.97 -10.59
CA ASP A 46 6.78 -6.08 -11.52
C ASP A 46 5.78 -7.12 -10.98
N PRO A 47 4.99 -6.76 -9.96
CA PRO A 47 4.10 -7.71 -9.30
C PRO A 47 2.90 -8.06 -10.17
N ASN A 48 2.31 -9.23 -9.95
CA ASN A 48 1.05 -9.63 -10.57
C ASN A 48 -0.18 -9.40 -9.68
N ALA A 49 0.02 -9.00 -8.43
CA ALA A 49 -1.03 -8.57 -7.52
C ALA A 49 -0.64 -7.33 -6.69
N GLU A 50 -1.64 -6.61 -6.20
CA GLU A 50 -1.48 -5.51 -5.25
C GLU A 50 -2.29 -5.74 -3.98
N VAL A 51 -1.81 -5.15 -2.87
CA VAL A 51 -2.54 -5.15 -1.59
C VAL A 51 -3.35 -3.86 -1.50
N CYS A 52 -4.67 -3.98 -1.47
CA CYS A 52 -5.59 -2.86 -1.33
C CYS A 52 -6.16 -2.83 0.08
N GLY A 53 -6.05 -1.68 0.74
CA GLY A 53 -6.86 -1.36 1.91
C GLY A 53 -8.21 -0.79 1.46
N HIS A 54 -9.27 -1.06 2.22
CA HIS A 54 -10.57 -0.46 1.94
C HIS A 54 -10.60 1.03 2.32
N ASN A 55 -11.52 1.78 1.71
CA ASN A 55 -11.86 3.15 2.13
C ASN A 55 -12.64 3.19 3.47
N PHE A 56 -12.81 2.04 4.11
CA PHE A 56 -13.50 1.89 5.38
C PHE A 56 -12.50 1.38 6.42
N VAL A 57 -12.67 1.82 7.66
CA VAL A 57 -11.89 1.32 8.80
C VAL A 57 -12.40 -0.08 9.15
N ASP A 58 -11.96 -1.09 8.41
CA ASP A 58 -12.12 -2.50 8.73
C ASP A 58 -10.76 -3.20 8.87
N CYS A 59 -10.78 -4.43 9.38
CA CYS A 59 -9.58 -5.25 9.54
C CYS A 59 -9.42 -6.22 8.36
N LEU A 60 -9.79 -5.80 7.15
CA LEU A 60 -9.69 -6.59 5.94
C LEU A 60 -8.69 -5.96 4.97
N VAL A 61 -8.06 -6.82 4.18
CA VAL A 61 -7.15 -6.43 3.10
C VAL A 61 -7.46 -7.32 1.91
N ASP A 62 -7.54 -6.69 0.75
CA ASP A 62 -7.71 -7.40 -0.51
C ASP A 62 -6.36 -7.59 -1.18
N VAL A 63 -6.21 -8.72 -1.84
CA VAL A 63 -5.11 -8.99 -2.76
C VAL A 63 -5.72 -9.08 -4.14
N VAL A 64 -5.49 -8.05 -4.95
CA VAL A 64 -6.14 -7.87 -6.25
C VAL A 64 -5.15 -8.14 -7.35
N ALA A 65 -5.52 -8.99 -8.31
CA ALA A 65 -4.69 -9.28 -9.48
C ALA A 65 -4.59 -8.04 -10.38
N LEU A 66 -3.37 -7.68 -10.78
CA LEU A 66 -3.08 -6.57 -11.71
C LEU A 66 -3.16 -6.99 -13.18
N ARG A 67 -3.06 -8.30 -13.43
CA ARG A 67 -3.13 -8.96 -14.73
C ARG A 67 -3.64 -10.38 -14.55
N GLN A 68 -3.86 -11.08 -15.66
CA GLN A 68 -4.10 -12.52 -15.62
C GLN A 68 -2.92 -13.24 -14.95
N ILE A 69 -3.24 -14.21 -14.10
CA ILE A 69 -2.29 -15.07 -13.37
C ILE A 69 -2.57 -16.50 -13.78
N ASP A 70 -1.56 -17.20 -14.29
CA ASP A 70 -1.71 -18.57 -14.77
C ASP A 70 -1.69 -19.59 -13.62
N VAL A 71 -2.23 -20.79 -13.87
CA VAL A 71 -2.22 -21.87 -12.87
C VAL A 71 -0.78 -22.27 -12.56
N GLY A 72 -0.41 -22.17 -11.28
CA GLY A 72 0.95 -22.45 -10.81
C GLY A 72 1.92 -21.27 -10.90
N GLU A 73 1.50 -20.13 -11.45
CA GLU A 73 2.27 -18.88 -11.36
C GLU A 73 2.30 -18.38 -9.91
N GLU A 74 3.47 -17.95 -9.44
CA GLU A 74 3.62 -17.38 -8.10
C GLU A 74 2.92 -16.03 -8.00
N ILE A 75 2.11 -15.83 -6.95
CA ILE A 75 1.53 -14.53 -6.64
C ILE A 75 2.60 -13.66 -5.96
N THR A 76 2.90 -12.51 -6.55
CA THR A 76 3.89 -11.56 -6.04
C THR A 76 3.30 -10.17 -5.84
N ILE A 77 3.79 -9.48 -4.82
CA ILE A 77 3.40 -8.10 -4.47
C ILE A 77 4.62 -7.18 -4.43
N SER A 78 4.42 -5.86 -4.38
CA SER A 78 5.52 -4.92 -4.18
C SER A 78 5.68 -4.52 -2.72
N TYR A 79 6.86 -4.73 -2.14
CA TYR A 79 7.17 -4.34 -0.76
C TYR A 79 7.61 -2.88 -0.62
N ILE A 80 7.91 -2.25 -1.74
CA ILE A 80 8.48 -0.91 -1.81
C ILE A 80 7.73 -0.10 -2.86
N ASN A 81 7.78 1.23 -2.75
CA ASN A 81 7.15 2.07 -3.75
C ASN A 81 7.95 2.06 -5.06
N VAL A 82 7.35 1.50 -6.10
CA VAL A 82 7.87 1.44 -7.46
C VAL A 82 7.06 2.38 -8.35
N GLY A 83 7.02 3.67 -8.02
CA GLY A 83 6.22 4.68 -8.73
C GLY A 83 6.45 4.71 -10.25
N ARG A 84 5.51 5.32 -10.99
CA ARG A 84 5.37 5.27 -12.48
C ARG A 84 6.59 5.69 -13.34
N ASN A 85 7.63 6.24 -12.73
CA ASN A 85 8.90 6.59 -13.40
C ASN A 85 10.08 5.67 -13.01
N ALA A 86 9.90 4.80 -12.04
CA ALA A 86 10.92 3.83 -11.63
C ALA A 86 11.05 2.78 -12.73
N GLY A 87 12.26 2.48 -13.18
CA GLY A 87 12.50 1.36 -14.11
C GLY A 87 13.10 1.74 -15.46
N LYS A 88 13.37 3.03 -15.71
CA LYS A 88 14.09 3.45 -16.92
C LYS A 88 15.54 3.85 -16.66
N SER A 89 15.96 4.00 -15.39
CA SER A 89 17.32 4.36 -15.02
C SER A 89 18.01 3.27 -14.18
N SER A 90 19.31 3.07 -14.40
CA SER A 90 20.18 2.26 -13.55
C SER A 90 20.17 2.71 -12.09
N THR A 91 19.95 4.01 -11.85
CA THR A 91 19.82 4.59 -10.50
C THR A 91 18.61 4.03 -9.75
N ASP A 92 17.50 3.77 -10.45
CA ASP A 92 16.29 3.20 -9.82
C ASP A 92 16.49 1.75 -9.41
N LYS A 93 17.17 0.95 -10.25
CA LYS A 93 17.49 -0.45 -9.93
C LYS A 93 18.34 -0.53 -8.66
N VAL A 94 19.42 0.26 -8.59
CA VAL A 94 20.30 0.31 -7.42
C VAL A 94 19.54 0.77 -6.17
N ARG A 95 18.65 1.77 -6.30
CA ARG A 95 17.78 2.21 -5.19
C ARG A 95 16.92 1.07 -4.65
N ARG A 96 16.19 0.37 -5.53
CA ARG A 96 15.31 -0.74 -5.14
C ARG A 96 16.10 -1.86 -4.48
N MET A 97 17.22 -2.27 -5.08
CA MET A 97 18.08 -3.33 -4.51
C MET A 97 18.61 -2.96 -3.12
N ARG A 98 19.10 -1.73 -2.92
CA ARG A 98 19.56 -1.26 -1.60
C ARG A 98 18.44 -1.26 -0.57
N GLU A 99 17.25 -0.79 -0.94
CA GLU A 99 16.10 -0.74 -0.03
C GLU A 99 15.64 -2.15 0.37
N LEU A 100 15.56 -3.07 -0.59
CA LEU A 100 15.18 -4.46 -0.33
C LEU A 100 16.22 -5.20 0.52
N GLN A 101 17.51 -5.03 0.20
CA GLN A 101 18.58 -5.64 0.98
C GLN A 101 18.59 -5.11 2.42
N ALA A 102 18.40 -3.81 2.62
CA ALA A 102 18.44 -3.21 3.95
C ALA A 102 17.23 -3.57 4.83
N ARG A 103 16.03 -3.72 4.24
CA ARG A 103 14.78 -3.95 5.00
C ARG A 103 14.34 -5.41 5.07
N TYR A 104 14.60 -6.16 4.00
CA TYR A 104 14.07 -7.51 3.80
C TYR A 104 15.16 -8.56 3.58
N LEU A 105 16.45 -8.15 3.58
CA LEU A 105 17.62 -9.03 3.62
C LEU A 105 17.74 -9.99 2.42
N PHE A 106 17.27 -9.58 1.24
CA PHE A 106 17.43 -10.35 0.00
C PHE A 106 17.81 -9.44 -1.18
N LEU A 107 18.27 -10.05 -2.28
CA LEU A 107 18.47 -9.40 -3.57
C LEU A 107 17.37 -9.82 -4.54
N CYS A 108 16.67 -8.84 -5.13
CA CYS A 108 15.59 -9.12 -6.08
C CYS A 108 16.15 -9.49 -7.45
N ASP A 109 15.61 -10.56 -8.03
CA ASP A 109 15.99 -11.11 -9.34
C ASP A 109 14.81 -11.12 -10.34
N CYS A 110 13.83 -10.22 -10.18
CA CYS A 110 12.76 -10.08 -11.17
C CYS A 110 13.29 -9.46 -12.48
N GLU A 111 12.52 -9.54 -13.56
CA GLU A 111 12.89 -9.03 -14.90
C GLU A 111 13.32 -7.56 -14.90
N ARG A 112 12.76 -6.73 -14.01
CA ARG A 112 13.13 -5.30 -13.87
C ARG A 112 14.45 -5.06 -13.15
N CYS A 113 14.98 -6.09 -12.49
CA CYS A 113 16.20 -6.07 -11.68
C CYS A 113 17.31 -6.95 -12.25
N GLN A 114 17.04 -7.77 -13.27
CA GLN A 114 18.06 -8.28 -14.19
C GLN A 114 18.67 -7.14 -15.00
#